data_AF-A0A1Q6QJM6-F1
#
_entry.id   AF-A0A1Q6QJM6-F1
#
_cell.length_a   1.000
_cell.length_b   1.000
_cell.length_c   1.000
_cell.angle_alpha   90.00
_cell.angle_beta   90.00
_cell.angle_gamma   90.00
#
_symmetry.space_group_name_H-M   'P 1'
#
loop_
_entity.id
_entity.type
_entity.pdbx_description
1 polymer ?
#
loop_
_entity_poly.entity_id
_entity_poly.type
_entity_poly.pdbx_seq_one_letter_code
_entity_poly.pdbx_strand_id
1 'polypeptide(L)'
;MFGNLGALTHTKRRHPAQKIFLCGCMAGQPEVEERLRKSFPHVDGVFSTHHLWQFPEILLRVLTTGKRVYYTQDEPGSIAEGLPVRREGHLKAWVSIMYGCNNFCSYCIGPGAEPEAGGNPGGMPGAD
;
A
#
# COMPACT_ATOMS: atom_id res chain seq x y z
N MET A 1 -13.00 -6.36 -5.37
CA MET A 1 -12.49 -5.10 -4.77
C MET A 1 -13.56 -4.01 -4.71
N PHE A 2 -13.97 -3.42 -5.84
CA PHE A 2 -14.89 -2.27 -5.86
C PHE A 2 -16.29 -2.52 -5.28
N GLY A 3 -16.86 -3.73 -5.44
CA GLY A 3 -18.15 -4.08 -4.83
C GLY A 3 -18.14 -3.97 -3.30
N ASN A 4 -17.07 -4.44 -2.66
CA ASN A 4 -16.91 -4.36 -1.20
C ASN A 4 -16.75 -2.89 -0.74
N LEU A 5 -16.02 -2.07 -1.49
CA LEU A 5 -15.91 -0.63 -1.22
C LEU A 5 -17.28 0.05 -1.28
N GLY A 6 -18.11 -0.29 -2.26
CA GLY A 6 -19.48 0.24 -2.35
C GLY A 6 -20.34 -0.17 -1.14
N ALA A 7 -20.25 -1.43 -0.72
CA ALA A 7 -21.01 -1.96 0.41
C ALA A 7 -20.73 -1.24 1.74
N LEU A 8 -19.50 -0.75 1.95
CA LEU A 8 -19.11 0.00 3.16
C LEU A 8 -19.84 1.34 3.32
N THR A 9 -20.51 1.85 2.28
CA THR A 9 -21.29 3.09 2.35
C THR A 9 -22.39 3.01 3.41
N HIS A 10 -23.05 1.87 3.55
CA HIS A 10 -24.11 1.69 4.55
C HIS A 10 -23.57 1.76 5.97
N THR A 11 -22.42 1.15 6.22
CA THR A 11 -21.77 1.17 7.54
C THR A 11 -21.29 2.57 7.89
N LYS A 12 -20.69 3.30 6.94
CA LYS A 12 -20.24 4.69 7.15
C LYS A 12 -21.41 5.65 7.41
N ARG A 13 -22.58 5.41 6.83
CA ARG A 13 -23.81 6.18 7.17
C ARG A 13 -24.27 5.95 8.61
N ARG A 14 -24.11 4.74 9.14
CA ARG A 14 -24.44 4.41 10.54
C ARG A 14 -23.36 4.89 11.52
N HIS A 15 -22.11 4.94 11.08
CA HIS A 15 -20.96 5.37 11.86
C HIS A 15 -20.19 6.46 11.11
N PRO A 16 -20.62 7.74 11.19
CA PRO A 16 -19.99 8.83 10.43
C PRO A 16 -18.50 9.06 10.74
N ALA A 17 -18.06 8.67 11.94
CA ALA A 17 -16.66 8.75 12.35
C ALA A 17 -15.77 7.63 11.75
N GLN A 18 -16.37 6.60 11.14
CA GLN A 18 -15.64 5.49 10.56
C GLN A 18 -14.76 5.97 9.40
N LYS A 19 -13.48 5.58 9.44
CA LYS A 19 -12.53 5.81 8.36
C LYS A 19 -12.38 4.57 7.50
N ILE A 20 -12.40 4.76 6.18
CA ILE A 20 -12.27 3.71 5.18
C ILE A 20 -10.98 3.96 4.42
N PHE A 21 -10.06 3.02 4.55
CA PHE A 21 -8.80 3.01 3.81
C PHE A 21 -8.78 1.86 2.82
N LEU A 22 -8.20 2.11 1.66
CA LEU A 22 -7.88 1.07 0.70
C LEU A 22 -6.36 0.95 0.56
N CYS A 23 -5.87 -0.26 0.74
CA CYS A 23 -4.46 -0.59 0.57
C CYS A 23 -4.29 -1.88 -0.24
N GLY A 24 -3.11 -2.04 -0.84
CA GLY A 24 -2.74 -3.25 -1.60
C GLY A 24 -1.94 -2.92 -2.86
N CYS A 25 -1.40 -3.95 -3.51
CA CYS A 25 -0.62 -3.80 -4.74
C CYS A 25 -1.40 -3.08 -5.85
N MET A 26 -2.69 -3.41 -6.01
CA MET A 26 -3.56 -2.75 -6.99
C MET A 26 -3.95 -1.32 -6.60
N ALA A 27 -3.89 -0.95 -5.32
CA ALA A 27 -4.33 0.37 -4.88
C ALA A 27 -3.39 1.49 -5.36
N GLY A 28 -2.15 1.16 -5.72
CA GLY A 28 -1.18 2.09 -6.32
C GLY A 28 -1.32 2.28 -7.83
N GLN A 29 -2.15 1.48 -8.52
CA GLN A 29 -2.33 1.64 -9.96
C GLN A 29 -3.08 2.96 -10.28
N PRO A 30 -2.61 3.76 -11.25
CA PRO A 30 -3.19 5.06 -11.55
C PRO A 30 -4.66 4.97 -11.98
N GLU A 31 -5.04 3.92 -12.72
CA GLU A 31 -6.42 3.70 -13.16
C GLU A 31 -7.34 3.39 -11.96
N VAL A 32 -6.83 2.67 -10.97
CA VAL A 32 -7.55 2.35 -9.74
C VAL A 32 -7.72 3.61 -8.89
N GLU A 33 -6.66 4.40 -8.74
CA GLU A 33 -6.70 5.69 -8.02
C GLU A 33 -7.72 6.65 -8.66
N GLU A 34 -7.68 6.83 -9.97
CA GLU A 34 -8.59 7.72 -10.68
C GLU A 34 -10.04 7.31 -10.48
N ARG A 35 -10.32 6.00 -10.56
CA ARG A 35 -11.64 5.44 -10.30
C ARG A 35 -12.08 5.67 -8.85
N LEU A 36 -11.19 5.55 -7.87
CA LEU A 36 -11.48 5.85 -6.47
C LEU A 36 -11.85 7.32 -6.27
N ARG A 37 -11.09 8.23 -6.88
CA ARG A 37 -11.35 9.67 -6.81
C ARG A 37 -12.73 10.05 -7.35
N LYS A 38 -13.14 9.43 -8.46
CA LYS A 38 -14.40 9.71 -9.17
C LYS A 38 -15.61 9.00 -8.55
N SER A 39 -15.50 7.71 -8.26
CA SER A 39 -16.66 6.85 -7.94
C SER A 39 -16.83 6.52 -6.45
N PHE A 40 -15.80 6.72 -5.62
CA PHE A 40 -15.82 6.29 -4.21
C PHE A 40 -15.46 7.45 -3.26
N PRO A 41 -16.28 8.53 -3.18
CA PRO A 41 -15.99 9.70 -2.37
C PRO A 41 -15.96 9.42 -0.86
N HIS A 42 -16.56 8.31 -0.43
CA HIS A 42 -16.58 7.87 0.96
C HIS A 42 -15.28 7.20 1.43
N VAL A 43 -14.29 6.99 0.57
CA VAL A 43 -12.96 6.50 0.94
C VAL A 43 -12.12 7.66 1.46
N ASP A 44 -11.56 7.51 2.66
CA ASP A 44 -10.79 8.55 3.34
C ASP A 44 -9.30 8.51 2.96
N GLY A 45 -8.76 7.35 2.60
CA GLY A 45 -7.38 7.24 2.17
C GLY A 45 -7.10 6.05 1.27
N VAL A 46 -6.14 6.22 0.37
CA VAL A 46 -5.62 5.17 -0.51
C VAL A 46 -4.11 5.17 -0.42
N PHE A 47 -3.49 4.01 -0.24
CA PHE A 47 -2.03 3.90 -0.23
C PHE A 47 -1.55 2.56 -0.80
N SER A 48 -0.39 2.57 -1.47
CA SER A 48 0.22 1.37 -2.02
C SER A 48 0.87 0.51 -0.93
N THR A 49 1.22 -0.74 -1.26
CA THR A 49 1.95 -1.63 -0.33
C THR A 49 3.28 -1.05 0.15
N HIS A 50 3.93 -0.22 -0.66
CA HIS A 50 5.18 0.45 -0.31
C HIS A 50 5.02 1.48 0.81
N HIS A 51 3.80 2.01 1.02
CA HIS A 51 3.50 3.06 2.01
C HIS A 51 2.89 2.50 3.29
N LEU A 52 2.81 1.17 3.44
CA LEU A 52 2.14 0.54 4.59
C LEU A 52 2.78 0.97 5.94
N TRP A 53 4.09 1.17 5.96
CA TRP A 53 4.82 1.60 7.16
C TRP A 53 4.49 3.04 7.58
N GLN A 54 4.08 3.89 6.65
CA GLN A 54 3.64 5.27 6.91
C GLN A 54 2.18 5.33 7.36
N PHE A 55 1.47 4.19 7.45
CA PHE A 55 0.05 4.18 7.81
C PHE A 55 -0.30 5.01 9.06
N PRO A 56 0.49 5.00 10.16
CA PRO A 56 0.21 5.86 11.31
C PRO A 56 0.17 7.36 10.95
N GLU A 57 1.10 7.82 10.11
CA GLU A 57 1.15 9.20 9.63
C GLU A 57 -0.02 9.52 8.69
N ILE A 58 -0.29 8.62 7.74
CA ILE A 58 -1.40 8.74 6.79
C ILE A 58 -2.73 8.84 7.54
N LEU A 59 -2.93 8.00 8.56
CA LEU A 59 -4.10 8.02 9.42
C LEU A 59 -4.21 9.35 10.18
N LEU A 60 -3.13 9.80 10.81
CA LEU A 60 -3.10 11.07 11.53
C LEU A 60 -3.46 12.25 10.62
N ARG A 61 -2.96 12.25 9.38
CA ARG A 61 -3.28 13.29 8.39
C ARG A 61 -4.77 13.32 8.04
N VAL A 62 -5.39 12.16 7.86
CA VAL A 62 -6.85 12.06 7.63
C VAL A 62 -7.64 12.56 8.83
N LEU A 63 -7.21 12.23 10.05
CA LEU A 63 -7.89 12.63 11.28
C LEU A 63 -7.77 14.14 11.54
N THR A 64 -6.61 14.72 11.27
CA THR A 64 -6.33 16.15 11.54
C THR A 64 -6.90 17.07 10.46
N THR A 65 -6.74 16.71 9.18
CA THR A 65 -7.17 17.57 8.06
C THR A 65 -8.61 17.35 7.66
N GLY A 66 -9.19 16.18 7.97
CA GLY A 66 -10.50 15.75 7.46
C GLY A 66 -10.54 15.55 5.94
N LYS A 67 -9.39 15.65 5.24
CA LYS A 67 -9.28 15.51 3.79
C LYS A 67 -8.90 14.09 3.40
N ARG A 68 -9.27 13.72 2.18
CA ARG A 68 -8.86 12.45 1.58
C ARG A 68 -7.38 12.51 1.21
N VAL A 69 -6.66 11.43 1.47
CA VAL A 69 -5.21 11.32 1.18
C VAL A 69 -4.91 10.17 0.21
N TYR A 70 -3.90 10.36 -0.63
CA TYR A 70 -3.48 9.39 -1.63
C TYR A 70 -1.95 9.29 -1.60
N TYR A 71 -1.45 8.08 -1.33
CA TYR A 71 -0.02 7.74 -1.24
C TYR A 71 0.26 6.55 -2.16
N THR A 72 0.26 6.83 -3.46
CA THR A 72 0.29 5.83 -4.54
C THR A 72 1.54 5.90 -5.42
N GLN A 73 2.33 6.97 -5.29
CA GLN A 73 3.58 7.11 -6.04
C GLN A 73 4.59 6.06 -5.58
N ASP A 74 5.40 5.53 -6.49
CA ASP A 74 6.46 4.61 -6.11
C ASP A 74 7.66 5.40 -5.56
N GLU A 75 7.96 5.22 -4.28
CA GLU A 75 9.22 5.66 -3.67
C GLU A 75 10.19 4.46 -3.66
N PRO A 76 11.30 4.52 -4.44
CA PRO A 76 12.31 3.47 -4.42
C PRO A 76 12.94 3.36 -3.02
N GLY A 77 12.95 2.16 -2.45
CA GLY A 77 13.95 1.78 -1.44
C GLY A 77 13.54 1.79 0.03
N SER A 78 12.28 2.06 0.40
CA SER A 78 11.88 2.03 1.82
C SER A 78 11.33 0.67 2.24
N ILE A 79 12.20 -0.34 2.40
CA ILE A 79 11.82 -1.56 3.13
C ILE A 79 11.80 -1.19 4.62
N ALA A 80 10.61 -1.10 5.19
CA ALA A 80 10.45 -0.83 6.61
C ALA A 80 10.73 -2.10 7.42
N GLU A 81 11.95 -2.21 7.94
CA GLU A 81 12.35 -3.26 8.85
C GLU A 81 12.08 -2.87 10.31
N GLY A 82 11.99 -3.86 11.19
CA GLY A 82 11.86 -3.63 12.64
C GLY A 82 10.50 -3.09 13.11
N LEU A 83 9.47 -3.11 12.26
CA LEU A 83 8.11 -2.75 12.67
C LEU A 83 7.58 -3.67 13.78
N PRO A 84 6.75 -3.17 14.71
CA PRO A 84 6.15 -4.00 15.75
C PRO A 84 5.34 -5.15 15.13
N VAL A 85 5.70 -6.39 15.46
CA VAL A 85 5.02 -7.59 14.94
C VAL A 85 4.15 -8.21 16.03
N ARG A 86 2.85 -8.35 15.75
CA ARG A 86 1.94 -9.14 16.56
C ARG A 86 1.76 -10.51 15.93
N ARG A 87 2.09 -11.57 16.67
CA ARG A 87 1.89 -12.96 16.21
C ARG A 87 0.52 -13.47 16.68
N GLU A 88 -0.21 -14.16 15.81
CA GLU A 88 -1.51 -14.78 16.15
C GLU A 88 -1.36 -16.11 16.92
N GLY A 89 -0.15 -16.69 16.99
CA GLY A 89 0.13 -17.91 17.76
C GLY A 89 1.63 -18.15 17.99
N HIS A 90 1.95 -19.13 18.83
CA HIS A 90 3.33 -19.45 19.20
C HIS A 90 4.03 -20.45 18.27
N LEU A 91 3.26 -21.19 17.46
CA LEU A 91 3.76 -22.33 16.68
C LEU A 91 4.19 -21.98 15.25
N LYS A 92 3.81 -20.81 14.71
CA LYS A 92 4.10 -20.41 13.33
C LYS A 92 4.30 -18.91 13.20
N ALA A 93 5.16 -18.50 12.28
CA ALA A 93 5.43 -17.10 11.96
C ALA A 93 5.65 -16.92 10.45
N TRP A 94 5.30 -15.74 9.94
CA TRP A 94 5.63 -15.32 8.60
C TRP A 94 6.97 -14.59 8.60
N VAL A 95 7.86 -14.94 7.68
CA VAL A 95 9.17 -14.31 7.51
C VAL A 95 9.33 -13.96 6.04
N SER A 96 9.46 -12.67 5.75
CA SER A 96 9.74 -12.18 4.40
C SER A 96 11.23 -12.34 4.13
N ILE A 97 11.59 -13.19 3.16
CA ILE A 97 13.00 -13.42 2.76
C ILE A 97 13.38 -12.52 1.58
N MET A 98 12.43 -12.19 0.70
CA MET A 98 12.65 -11.37 -0.49
C MET A 98 11.42 -10.51 -0.80
N TYR A 99 11.67 -9.33 -1.36
CA TYR A 99 10.66 -8.43 -1.92
C TYR A 99 10.90 -8.30 -3.43
N GLY A 100 9.93 -8.69 -4.25
CA GLY A 100 10.07 -8.72 -5.70
C GLY A 100 10.78 -9.97 -6.24
N CYS A 101 10.91 -10.07 -7.57
CA CYS A 101 11.57 -11.17 -8.26
C CYS A 101 12.18 -10.67 -9.58
N ASN A 102 13.40 -11.10 -9.89
CA ASN A 102 14.10 -10.77 -11.14
C ASN A 102 13.94 -11.85 -12.23
N ASN A 103 13.03 -12.80 -12.04
CA ASN A 103 12.80 -13.87 -13.00
C ASN A 103 11.76 -13.46 -14.06
N PHE A 104 12.13 -13.62 -15.32
CA PHE A 104 11.27 -13.30 -16.47
C PHE A 104 10.31 -14.47 -16.75
N CYS A 105 9.15 -14.45 -16.08
CA CYS A 105 8.13 -15.47 -16.22
C CYS A 105 7.03 -15.01 -17.20
N SER A 106 6.74 -15.80 -18.24
CA SER A 106 5.71 -15.49 -19.25
C SER A 106 4.28 -15.33 -18.71
N TYR A 107 4.04 -15.83 -17.50
CA TYR A 107 2.75 -15.78 -16.81
C TYR A 107 2.72 -14.77 -15.65
N CYS A 108 3.85 -14.16 -15.30
CA CYS A 108 3.89 -13.21 -14.18
C CYS A 108 3.44 -11.83 -14.66
N ILE A 109 2.41 -11.30 -14.00
CA ILE A 109 1.88 -9.95 -14.25
C ILE A 109 2.69 -8.85 -13.55
N GLY A 110 3.79 -9.22 -12.87
CA GLY A 110 4.63 -8.29 -12.12
C GLY A 110 5.41 -7.35 -13.03
N PRO A 111 5.76 -6.14 -12.54
CA PRO A 111 6.52 -5.14 -13.30
C PRO A 111 7.98 -5.59 -13.41
N GLY A 112 8.25 -6.47 -14.38
CA GLY A 112 9.57 -7.02 -14.70
C GLY A 112 9.58 -7.75 -16.04
N ALA A 113 8.57 -7.52 -16.88
CA ALA A 113 8.52 -8.05 -18.25
C ALA A 113 9.33 -7.20 -19.25
N GLU A 114 9.87 -6.06 -18.82
CA GLU A 114 10.75 -5.19 -19.58
C GLU A 114 12.18 -5.30 -18.99
N PRO A 115 13.25 -5.37 -19.80
CA PRO A 115 14.63 -5.36 -19.28
C PRO A 115 14.89 -4.07 -18.52
N GLU A 116 15.57 -4.17 -17.38
CA GLU A 116 15.91 -3.02 -16.55
C GLU A 116 16.52 -1.87 -17.35
N ALA A 117 15.85 -0.71 -17.34
CA ALA A 117 16.54 0.56 -17.55
C ALA A 117 17.29 0.91 -16.26
N GLY A 118 18.47 0.29 -16.10
CA GLY A 118 19.60 0.67 -15.24
C GLY A 118 19.30 1.32 -13.88
N GLY A 119 19.27 0.51 -12.81
CA GLY A 119 19.50 0.97 -11.44
C GLY A 119 20.90 0.56 -10.97
N ASN A 120 21.80 1.52 -10.80
CA ASN A 120 23.17 1.31 -10.32
C ASN A 120 23.18 0.60 -8.94
N PRO A 121 23.85 -0.56 -8.76
CA PRO A 121 23.86 -1.31 -7.50
C PRO A 121 24.86 -0.74 -6.46
N GLY A 122 25.10 0.56 -6.47
CA GLY A 122 26.12 1.22 -5.63
C GLY A 122 25.51 2.27 -4.72
N GLY A 123 25.25 1.92 -3.47
CA GLY A 123 24.79 2.90 -2.47
C GLY A 123 24.35 2.31 -1.13
N MET A 124 25.16 1.46 -0.50
CA MET A 124 25.07 1.25 0.95
C MET A 124 25.88 2.37 1.64
N PRO A 125 25.28 3.35 2.32
CA PRO A 125 26.01 4.16 3.27
C PRO A 125 26.37 3.26 4.46
N GLY A 126 27.66 3.25 4.79
CA GLY A 126 28.25 2.32 5.75
C GLY A 126 27.59 2.32 7.13
N ALA A 127 27.53 1.13 7.69
CA ALA A 127 27.53 0.88 9.12
C ALA A 127 28.56 -0.24 9.36
N ASP A 128 29.74 0.19 9.81
CA ASP A 128 30.85 -0.55 10.43
C ASP A 128 31.46 -1.78 9.74
#